data_AF-A0A399ZL68-F1
#
_entry.id   AF-A0A399ZL68-F1
#
_cell.length_a   1.000
_cell.length_b   1.000
_cell.length_c   1.000
_cell.angle_alpha   90.00
_cell.angle_beta   90.00
_cell.angle_gamma   90.00
#
_symmetry.space_group_name_H-M   'P 1'
#
loop_
_entity.id
_entity.type
_entity.pdbx_description
1 polymer ?
#
loop_
_entity_poly.entity_id
_entity_poly.type
_entity_poly.pdbx_seq_one_letter_code
_entity_poly.pdbx_strand_id
1 'polypeptide(L)'
;MKNLPALTLDDVTPQHLDTYLDSLRQTLEMIAELATEWGSLEEAEQLHFRLDVSRSFGLRRLLGRAYQDGRLDATQIASLTVLDRQMLAQAATIETVYGYSLRQLVRELFGWGTPLSTQPSTLQIETTTTALAELVTT
;
A
#
# COMPACT_ATOMS: atom_id res chain seq x y z
N MET A 1 19.97 -0.23 -17.15
CA MET A 1 19.39 0.43 -15.94
C MET A 1 20.31 0.13 -14.77
N LYS A 2 20.80 1.14 -14.05
CA LYS A 2 21.50 0.90 -12.78
C LYS A 2 20.46 0.41 -11.77
N ASN A 3 20.61 -0.79 -11.24
CA ASN A 3 19.83 -1.23 -10.08
C ASN A 3 20.19 -0.29 -8.94
N LEU A 4 19.24 0.55 -8.52
CA LEU A 4 19.37 1.28 -7.26
C LEU A 4 19.46 0.23 -6.16
N PRO A 5 20.39 0.37 -5.18
CA PRO A 5 20.45 -0.55 -4.06
C PRO A 5 19.09 -0.57 -3.37
N ALA A 6 18.56 -1.78 -3.13
CA ALA A 6 17.32 -1.93 -2.38
C ALA A 6 17.54 -1.33 -0.99
N LEU A 7 16.71 -0.37 -0.59
CA LEU A 7 16.70 0.16 0.78
C LEU A 7 16.56 -1.01 1.75
N THR A 8 17.56 -1.20 2.61
CA THR A 8 17.51 -2.20 3.67
C THR A 8 17.11 -1.53 4.96
N LEU A 9 16.57 -2.29 5.92
CA LEU A 9 16.22 -1.74 7.22
C LEU A 9 17.42 -1.12 7.94
N ASP A 10 18.63 -1.61 7.70
CA ASP A 10 19.84 -1.15 8.39
C ASP A 10 20.15 0.33 8.10
N ASP A 11 19.64 0.85 6.98
CA ASP A 11 19.81 2.25 6.55
C ASP A 11 18.68 3.18 7.03
N VAL A 12 17.67 2.65 7.73
CA VAL A 12 16.44 3.36 8.07
C VAL A 12 16.50 3.90 9.50
N THR A 13 16.35 5.21 9.66
CA THR A 13 16.20 5.87 10.97
C THR A 13 14.71 6.06 11.31
N PRO A 14 14.35 6.38 12.56
CA PRO A 14 12.97 6.75 12.91
C PRO A 14 12.41 7.88 12.03
N GLN A 15 13.21 8.90 11.72
CA GLN A 15 12.79 10.01 10.86
C GLN A 15 12.55 9.58 9.41
N HIS A 16 13.30 8.59 8.90
CA HIS A 16 13.01 7.99 7.60
C HIS A 16 11.65 7.28 7.61
N LEU A 17 11.29 6.59 8.70
CA LEU A 17 10.00 5.90 8.83
C LEU A 17 8.82 6.88 8.77
N ASP A 18 8.93 8.05 9.44
CA ASP A 18 7.91 9.10 9.36
C ASP A 18 7.75 9.62 7.92
N THR A 19 8.88 9.88 7.24
CA THR A 19 8.89 10.33 5.84
C THR A 19 8.24 9.29 4.92
N TYR A 20 8.48 8.00 5.17
CA TYR A 20 7.89 6.92 4.37
C TYR A 20 6.40 6.75 4.62
N LEU A 21 5.93 6.93 5.87
CA LEU A 21 4.51 6.95 6.20
C LEU A 21 3.79 8.10 5.49
N ASP A 22 4.39 9.30 5.50
CA ASP A 22 3.83 10.46 4.81
C ASP A 22 3.83 10.29 3.28
N SER A 23 4.90 9.73 2.71
CA SER A 23 4.98 9.42 1.28
C SER A 23 3.91 8.41 0.84
N LEU A 24 3.68 7.38 1.67
CA LEU A 24 2.62 6.41 1.42
C LEU A 24 1.24 7.07 1.49
N ARG A 25 1.00 7.94 2.48
CA ARG A 25 -0.26 8.70 2.61
C ARG A 25 -0.56 9.51 1.36
N GLN A 26 0.40 10.33 0.91
CA GLN A 26 0.28 11.14 -0.30
C GLN A 26 0.02 10.29 -1.53
N THR A 27 0.65 9.11 -1.62
CA THR A 27 0.39 8.19 -2.74
C THR A 27 -1.04 7.65 -2.73
N LEU A 28 -1.59 7.30 -1.56
CA LEU A 28 -2.97 6.81 -1.47
C LEU A 28 -3.99 7.91 -1.78
N GLU A 29 -3.71 9.15 -1.38
CA GLU A 29 -4.51 10.32 -1.77
C GLU A 29 -4.46 10.52 -3.30
N MET A 30 -3.27 10.52 -3.88
CA MET A 30 -3.08 10.62 -5.33
C MET A 30 -3.76 9.48 -6.10
N ILE A 31 -3.70 8.23 -5.63
CA ILE A 31 -4.38 7.09 -6.28
C ILE A 31 -5.88 7.31 -6.34
N ALA A 32 -6.49 7.83 -5.27
CA ALA A 32 -7.91 8.15 -5.23
C ALA A 32 -8.29 9.22 -6.27
N GLU A 33 -7.44 10.23 -6.43
CA GLU A 33 -7.62 11.27 -7.46
C GLU A 33 -7.42 10.71 -8.87
N LEU A 34 -6.37 9.92 -9.11
CA LEU A 34 -6.04 9.38 -10.43
C LEU A 34 -7.08 8.43 -10.98
N ALA A 35 -7.75 7.65 -10.13
CA ALA A 35 -8.67 6.61 -10.60
C ALA A 35 -9.87 7.17 -11.38
N THR A 36 -10.30 8.40 -11.12
CA THR A 36 -11.42 9.03 -11.82
C THR A 36 -11.07 9.40 -13.27
N GLU A 37 -9.79 9.73 -13.52
CA GLU A 37 -9.28 10.17 -14.82
C GLU A 37 -8.45 9.09 -15.52
N TRP A 38 -8.20 7.95 -14.88
CA TRP A 38 -7.27 6.92 -15.34
C TRP A 38 -7.49 6.48 -16.78
N GLY A 39 -8.74 6.21 -17.15
CA GLY A 39 -9.11 5.78 -18.50
C GLY A 39 -8.90 6.84 -19.59
N SER A 40 -8.68 8.10 -19.21
CA SER A 40 -8.43 9.22 -20.12
C SER A 40 -6.94 9.58 -20.27
N LEU A 41 -6.09 9.09 -19.36
CA LEU A 41 -4.64 9.31 -19.40
C LEU A 41 -3.99 8.56 -20.56
N GLU A 42 -2.95 9.15 -21.13
CA GLU A 42 -2.14 8.46 -22.12
C GLU A 42 -1.37 7.29 -21.49
N GLU A 43 -1.04 6.27 -22.28
CA GLU A 43 -0.36 5.07 -21.77
C GLU A 43 0.99 5.39 -21.10
N ALA A 44 1.72 6.38 -21.62
CA ALA A 44 2.98 6.83 -21.04
C ALA A 44 2.78 7.45 -19.64
N GLU A 45 1.69 8.20 -19.44
CA GLU A 45 1.34 8.78 -18.14
C GLU A 45 0.88 7.71 -17.16
N GLN A 46 0.04 6.77 -17.62
CA GLN A 46 -0.36 5.61 -16.81
C GLN A 46 0.86 4.80 -16.35
N LEU A 47 1.83 4.58 -17.24
CA LEU A 47 3.07 3.90 -16.88
C LEU A 47 3.88 4.69 -15.84
N HIS A 48 3.98 6.02 -15.99
CA HIS A 48 4.67 6.87 -15.03
C HIS A 48 4.05 6.76 -13.63
N PHE A 49 2.73 6.91 -13.51
CA PHE A 49 2.04 6.78 -12.23
C PHE A 49 2.15 5.38 -11.63
N ARG A 50 2.09 4.32 -12.45
CA ARG A 50 2.31 2.94 -11.97
C ARG A 50 3.69 2.76 -11.35
N LEU A 51 4.72 3.36 -11.92
CA LEU A 51 6.07 3.29 -11.37
C LEU A 51 6.17 3.98 -10.00
N ASP A 52 5.50 5.12 -9.83
CA ASP A 52 5.50 5.83 -8.55
C ASP A 52 4.68 5.10 -7.48
N VAL A 53 3.50 4.56 -7.84
CA VAL A 53 2.74 3.68 -6.94
C VAL A 53 3.56 2.45 -6.56
N SER A 54 4.28 1.84 -7.52
CA SER A 54 5.15 0.69 -7.26
C SER A 54 6.23 0.99 -6.21
N ARG A 55 6.87 2.16 -6.31
CA ARG A 55 7.87 2.61 -5.34
C ARG A 55 7.27 2.77 -3.95
N SER A 56 6.10 3.39 -3.83
CA SER A 56 5.41 3.56 -2.56
C SER A 56 4.96 2.23 -1.95
N PHE A 57 4.57 1.24 -2.75
CA PHE A 57 4.27 -0.10 -2.25
C PHE A 57 5.55 -0.83 -1.78
N GLY A 58 6.69 -0.54 -2.41
CA GLY A 58 8.01 -0.90 -1.89
C GLY A 58 8.28 -0.31 -0.49
N LEU A 59 7.97 0.98 -0.28
CA LEU A 59 8.06 1.61 1.04
C LEU A 59 7.09 0.96 2.05
N ARG A 60 5.86 0.64 1.63
CA ARG A 60 4.91 -0.07 2.49
C ARG A 60 5.46 -1.41 2.95
N ARG A 61 6.12 -2.18 2.07
CA ARG A 61 6.77 -3.44 2.46
C ARG A 61 7.87 -3.21 3.50
N LEU A 62 8.70 -2.18 3.33
CA LEU A 62 9.75 -1.81 4.30
C LEU A 62 9.16 -1.41 5.65
N LEU A 63 8.07 -0.64 5.68
CA LEU A 63 7.34 -0.28 6.90
C LEU A 63 6.77 -1.51 7.62
N GLY A 64 6.26 -2.49 6.86
CA GLY A 64 5.78 -3.75 7.43
C GLY A 64 6.89 -4.56 8.08
N ARG A 65 8.07 -4.57 7.46
CA ARG A 65 9.26 -5.19 8.05
C ARG A 65 9.72 -4.45 9.31
N ALA A 66 9.72 -3.12 9.30
CA ALA A 66 10.03 -2.31 10.48
C ALA A 66 9.05 -2.59 11.64
N TYR A 67 7.77 -2.80 11.33
CA TYR A 67 6.75 -3.20 12.30
C TYR A 67 7.05 -4.58 12.91
N GLN A 68 7.35 -5.58 12.09
CA GLN A 68 7.68 -6.93 12.55
C GLN A 68 8.93 -6.96 13.44
N ASP A 69 9.92 -6.13 13.13
CA ASP A 69 11.17 -6.03 13.87
C ASP A 69 11.05 -5.09 15.11
N GLY A 70 9.84 -4.60 15.43
CA GLY A 70 9.58 -3.79 16.63
C GLY A 70 10.21 -2.39 16.59
N ARG A 71 10.46 -1.86 15.39
CA ARG A 71 11.17 -0.59 15.19
C ARG A 71 10.26 0.63 15.08
N LEU A 72 8.96 0.40 14.92
CA LEU A 72 7.97 1.47 14.91
C LEU A 72 7.55 1.83 16.33
N ASP A 73 7.45 3.12 16.62
CA ASP A 73 6.80 3.57 17.85
C ASP A 73 5.27 3.50 17.77
N ALA A 74 4.58 3.80 18.87
CA ALA A 74 3.12 3.72 18.94
C ALA A 74 2.40 4.64 17.93
N THR A 75 2.95 5.83 17.67
CA THR A 75 2.37 6.81 16.73
C THR A 75 2.54 6.33 15.29
N GLN A 76 3.70 5.76 14.98
CA GLN A 76 4.00 5.17 13.67
C GLN A 76 3.14 3.93 13.42
N ILE A 77 2.95 3.07 14.42
CA ILE A 77 2.05 1.92 14.32
C ILE A 77 0.60 2.37 14.08
N ALA A 78 0.13 3.39 14.79
CA ALA A 78 -1.21 3.94 14.58
C ALA A 78 -1.36 4.50 13.16
N SER A 79 -0.35 5.22 12.67
CA SER A 79 -0.33 5.77 11.32
C SER A 79 -0.36 4.67 10.25
N LEU A 80 0.48 3.64 10.40
CA LEU A 80 0.49 2.48 9.50
C LEU A 80 -0.85 1.74 9.51
N THR A 81 -1.48 1.62 10.67
CA THR A 81 -2.81 1.00 10.81
C THR A 81 -3.86 1.75 10.00
N VAL A 82 -3.85 3.09 10.05
CA VAL A 82 -4.76 3.93 9.25
C VAL A 82 -4.50 3.75 7.76
N LEU A 83 -3.24 3.76 7.34
CA LEU A 83 -2.87 3.58 5.94
C LEU A 83 -3.25 2.19 5.41
N ASP A 84 -3.06 1.13 6.20
CA ASP A 84 -3.48 -0.22 5.82
C ASP A 84 -5.00 -0.33 5.64
N ARG A 85 -5.77 0.30 6.52
CA ARG A 85 -7.23 0.39 6.37
C ARG A 85 -7.61 1.16 5.12
N GLN A 86 -6.94 2.27 4.85
CA GLN A 86 -7.19 3.09 3.66
C GLN A 86 -6.88 2.33 2.37
N MET A 87 -5.76 1.59 2.32
CA MET A 87 -5.44 0.71 1.19
C MET A 87 -6.54 -0.30 0.92
N LEU A 88 -7.02 -0.98 1.96
CA LEU A 88 -8.11 -1.96 1.83
C LEU A 88 -9.45 -1.30 1.46
N ALA A 89 -9.74 -0.13 2.02
CA ALA A 89 -10.94 0.63 1.69
C ALA A 89 -10.97 1.04 0.22
N GLN A 90 -9.80 1.36 -0.35
CA GLN A 90 -9.63 1.81 -1.74
C GLN A 90 -9.16 0.70 -2.68
N ALA A 91 -9.43 -0.58 -2.37
CA ALA A 91 -8.92 -1.70 -3.15
C ALA A 91 -9.28 -1.64 -4.65
N ALA A 92 -10.53 -1.28 -4.98
CA ALA A 92 -10.96 -1.13 -6.38
C ALA A 92 -10.20 -0.02 -7.13
N THR A 93 -9.92 1.09 -6.45
CA THR A 93 -9.16 2.23 -6.97
C THR A 93 -7.70 1.82 -7.24
N ILE A 94 -7.09 1.11 -6.29
CA ILE A 94 -5.73 0.55 -6.42
C ILE A 94 -5.67 -0.45 -7.58
N GLU A 95 -6.68 -1.30 -7.73
CA GLU A 95 -6.77 -2.24 -8.84
C GLU A 95 -6.82 -1.52 -10.19
N THR A 96 -7.60 -0.43 -10.29
CA THR A 96 -7.71 0.37 -11.52
C THR A 96 -6.37 1.00 -11.91
N VAL A 97 -5.70 1.66 -10.97
CA VAL A 97 -4.47 2.42 -11.22
C VAL A 97 -3.26 1.49 -11.35
N TYR A 98 -3.11 0.54 -10.44
CA TYR A 98 -1.89 -0.26 -10.29
C TYR A 98 -2.04 -1.72 -10.74
N GLY A 99 -3.27 -2.24 -10.85
CA GLY A 99 -3.51 -3.63 -11.25
C GLY A 99 -3.40 -4.65 -10.12
N TYR A 100 -3.34 -4.21 -8.86
CA TYR A 100 -3.39 -5.10 -7.71
C TYR A 100 -4.82 -5.50 -7.41
N SER A 101 -5.17 -6.76 -7.67
CA SER A 101 -6.45 -7.32 -7.25
C SER A 101 -6.61 -7.25 -5.73
N LEU A 102 -7.86 -7.22 -5.24
CA LEU A 102 -8.15 -7.27 -3.80
C LEU A 102 -7.47 -8.46 -3.11
N ARG A 103 -7.50 -9.66 -3.73
CA ARG A 103 -6.84 -10.85 -3.19
C ARG A 103 -5.33 -10.64 -3.02
N GLN A 104 -4.66 -10.08 -4.03
CA GLN A 104 -3.23 -9.79 -3.95
C GLN A 104 -2.95 -8.77 -2.86
N LEU A 105 -3.71 -7.66 -2.81
CA LEU A 105 -3.52 -6.61 -1.82
C LEU A 105 -3.65 -7.15 -0.39
N VAL A 106 -4.68 -7.95 -0.10
CA VAL A 106 -4.85 -8.59 1.21
C VAL A 106 -3.67 -9.51 1.51
N ARG A 107 -3.33 -10.42 0.59
CA ARG A 107 -2.23 -11.37 0.79
C ARG A 107 -0.91 -10.65 1.09
N GLU A 108 -0.59 -9.63 0.31
CA GLU A 108 0.65 -8.86 0.44
C GLU A 108 0.67 -8.05 1.74
N LEU A 109 -0.41 -7.34 2.11
CA LEU A 109 -0.46 -6.57 3.36
C LEU A 109 -0.20 -7.44 4.60
N PHE A 110 -0.82 -8.62 4.66
CA PHE A 110 -0.59 -9.56 5.76
C PHE A 110 0.80 -10.21 5.70
N GLY A 111 1.30 -10.50 4.49
CA GLY A 111 2.65 -11.05 4.30
C GLY A 111 3.78 -10.06 4.62
N TRP A 112 3.60 -8.79 4.32
CA TRP A 112 4.58 -7.73 4.60
C TRP A 112 4.66 -7.36 6.09
N GLY A 113 3.63 -7.68 6.87
CA GLY A 113 3.48 -7.24 8.24
C GLY A 113 2.53 -6.04 8.32
N THR A 114 1.41 -6.25 8.98
CA THR A 114 0.36 -5.26 9.21
C THR A 114 -0.08 -5.26 10.68
N PRO A 115 -0.26 -4.09 11.31
CA PRO A 115 -0.87 -4.00 12.63
C PRO A 115 -2.29 -4.60 12.69
N LEU A 116 -3.00 -4.64 11.57
CA LEU A 116 -4.38 -5.17 11.49
C LEU A 116 -4.48 -6.64 11.89
N SER A 117 -3.38 -7.40 11.80
CA SER A 117 -3.32 -8.80 12.22
C SER A 117 -3.45 -9.02 13.73
N THR A 118 -3.17 -7.98 14.53
CA THR A 118 -3.12 -8.07 16.00
C THR A 118 -4.31 -7.47 16.70
N GLN A 119 -5.17 -6.74 15.98
CA GLN A 119 -6.30 -6.02 16.55
C GLN A 119 -7.61 -6.43 15.86
N PRO A 120 -8.51 -7.14 16.57
CA PRO A 120 -9.85 -7.42 16.07
C PRO A 120 -10.55 -6.11 15.76
N SER A 121 -10.88 -5.90 14.48
CA SER A 121 -11.59 -4.70 14.07
C SER A 121 -12.34 -4.90 12.77
N THR A 122 -13.41 -4.15 12.60
CA THR A 122 -14.16 -4.13 11.34
C THR A 122 -13.37 -3.36 10.29
N LEU A 123 -13.35 -3.90 9.07
CA LEU A 123 -12.79 -3.28 7.88
C LEU A 123 -13.92 -3.03 6.89
N GLN A 124 -13.93 -1.83 6.31
CA GLN A 124 -14.76 -1.50 5.17
C GLN A 124 -13.88 -1.60 3.92
N ILE A 125 -14.35 -2.36 2.92
CA ILE A 125 -13.64 -2.60 1.67
C ILE A 125 -14.60 -2.23 0.54
N GLU A 126 -14.22 -1.25 -0.28
CA GLU A 126 -14.92 -0.97 -1.53
C GLU A 126 -14.32 -1.83 -2.64
N THR A 127 -15.14 -2.70 -3.24
CA THR A 127 -14.69 -3.65 -4.23
C THR A 127 -15.82 -4.05 -5.19
N THR A 128 -15.44 -4.65 -6.32
CA THR A 128 -16.40 -5.22 -7.26
C THR A 128 -16.89 -6.58 -6.76
N THR A 129 -18.07 -7.01 -7.21
CA THR A 129 -18.58 -8.36 -6.89
C THR A 129 -17.67 -9.47 -7.42
N THR A 130 -17.00 -9.23 -8.55
CA THR A 130 -16.00 -10.14 -9.13
C THR A 130 -14.81 -10.31 -8.21
N ALA A 131 -14.18 -9.21 -7.78
CA ALA A 131 -13.03 -9.25 -6.88
C ALA A 131 -13.39 -9.85 -5.50
N LEU A 132 -14.63 -9.64 -5.03
CA LEU A 132 -15.14 -10.31 -3.82
C LEU A 132 -15.29 -11.82 -4.02
N ALA A 133 -15.86 -12.27 -5.14
CA ALA A 133 -15.98 -13.69 -5.46
C ALA A 133 -14.61 -14.36 -5.62
N GLU A 134 -13.63 -13.63 -6.14
CA GLU A 134 -12.24 -14.06 -6.19
C GLU A 134 -11.59 -14.18 -4.81
N LEU A 135 -12.17 -13.74 -3.69
CA LEU A 135 -11.57 -14.03 -2.38
C LEU A 135 -11.84 -15.46 -1.91
N VAL A 136 -12.87 -16.13 -2.43
CA VAL A 136 -13.33 -17.45 -1.94
C VAL A 136 -12.95 -18.62 -2.84
N THR A 137 -12.52 -18.36 -4.08
CA THR A 137 -12.05 -19.41 -5.00
C THR A 137 -10.59 -19.76 -4.71
N THR A 138 -10.26 -21.05 -4.63
CA THR A 138 -8.89 -21.50 -4.29
C THR A 138 -7.96 -21.39 -5.48
#